data_AF-Q8P656-F1
#
_entry.id   AF-Q8P656-F1
#
_cell.length_a   1.000
_cell.length_b   1.000
_cell.length_c   1.000
_cell.angle_alpha   90.00
_cell.angle_beta   90.00
_cell.angle_gamma   90.00
#
_symmetry.space_group_name_H-M   'P 1'
#
loop_
_entity.id
_entity.type
_entity.pdbx_description
1 polymer ?
#
loop_
_entity_poly.entity_id
_entity_poly.type
_entity_poly.pdbx_seq_one_letter_code
_entity_poly.pdbx_strand_id
1 'polypeptide(L)'
;MSRTIRHQLIKRLQAELPRGAPFGLATLELFGVSPQLAARYVEGGWLVRLAHGVYAFPNDDFDVNGALRFLQGQVAGLHVGGKSALALQGVRHNLASWDILVLWGDARFVIPTWFTERFPARYVGAKLFDWPDDTLAGKTLHTPPGQPEGLQVAVPERAVLELLYDAGTRQSLEECRNIFDGLRSPRKDLLGQLLSCCTSVKAVRLFLTWARESGVVDVDLLLEHNQVRTGSSRRWMSRLDDGTLLSLNPHG
;
A
#
# COMPACT_ATOMS: atom_id res chain seq x y z
N MET A 1 -20.38 -2.77 43.64
CA MET A 1 -19.62 -1.66 43.04
C MET A 1 -19.05 -1.93 41.62
N SER A 2 -18.90 -3.18 41.15
CA SER A 2 -18.24 -3.47 39.85
C SER A 2 -19.08 -3.25 38.58
N ARG A 3 -20.41 -3.12 38.66
CA ARG A 3 -21.27 -2.95 37.45
C ARG A 3 -21.29 -1.50 36.96
N THR A 4 -21.24 -0.52 37.86
CA THR A 4 -21.27 0.92 37.53
C THR A 4 -19.98 1.35 36.84
N ILE A 5 -18.82 0.90 37.33
CA ILE A 5 -17.51 1.18 36.73
C ILE A 5 -17.44 0.62 35.30
N ARG A 6 -17.88 -0.64 35.09
CA ARG A 6 -17.93 -1.25 33.75
C ARG A 6 -18.84 -0.48 32.77
N HIS A 7 -19.98 0.02 33.22
CA HIS A 7 -20.85 0.84 32.36
C HIS A 7 -20.26 2.22 32.07
N GLN A 8 -19.52 2.81 33.00
CA GLN A 8 -18.84 4.08 32.76
C GLN A 8 -17.70 3.92 31.73
N LEU A 9 -16.93 2.83 31.82
CA LEU A 9 -15.84 2.54 30.88
C LEU A 9 -16.35 2.32 29.45
N ILE A 10 -17.41 1.53 29.25
CA ILE A 10 -17.95 1.32 27.88
C ILE A 10 -18.57 2.59 27.30
N LYS A 11 -19.24 3.41 28.12
CA LYS A 11 -19.75 4.72 27.69
C LYS A 11 -18.61 5.65 27.27
N ARG A 12 -17.51 5.64 28.02
CA ARG A 12 -16.31 6.42 27.70
C ARG A 12 -15.68 5.94 26.40
N LEU A 13 -15.52 4.63 26.22
CA LEU A 13 -15.05 4.03 24.96
C LEU A 13 -15.89 4.49 23.77
N GLN A 14 -17.23 4.41 23.87
CA GLN A 14 -18.14 4.80 22.79
C GLN A 14 -18.14 6.29 22.49
N ALA A 15 -17.76 7.14 23.46
CA ALA A 15 -17.69 8.59 23.30
C ALA A 15 -16.33 9.07 22.77
N GLU A 16 -15.23 8.41 23.15
CA GLU A 16 -13.86 8.86 22.85
C GLU A 16 -13.21 8.11 21.68
N LEU A 17 -13.60 6.85 21.40
CA LEU A 17 -13.06 6.13 20.24
C LEU A 17 -13.83 6.50 18.97
N PRO A 18 -13.10 6.74 17.85
CA PRO A 18 -13.76 6.96 16.57
C PRO A 18 -14.57 5.72 16.20
N ARG A 19 -15.83 5.97 15.81
CA ARG A 19 -16.67 5.00 15.12
C ARG A 19 -16.10 4.76 13.72
N GLY A 20 -16.44 3.62 13.12
CA GLY A 20 -16.05 3.30 11.75
C GLY A 20 -14.60 2.85 11.58
N ALA A 21 -13.89 2.49 12.66
CA ALA A 21 -12.62 1.75 12.56
C ALA A 21 -12.47 0.64 13.61
N PRO A 22 -11.73 -0.45 13.29
CA PRO A 22 -11.29 -1.41 14.28
C PRO A 22 -10.23 -0.80 15.21
N PHE A 23 -10.11 -1.36 16.41
CA PHE A 23 -9.13 -0.95 17.42
C PHE A 23 -8.51 -2.14 18.14
N GLY A 24 -7.30 -1.93 18.66
CA GLY A 24 -6.51 -2.97 19.30
C GLY A 24 -6.80 -3.08 20.78
N LEU A 25 -6.39 -4.20 21.37
CA LEU A 25 -6.39 -4.41 22.81
C LEU A 25 -5.55 -3.35 23.54
N ALA A 26 -4.39 -2.97 22.98
CA ALA A 26 -3.57 -1.91 23.55
C ALA A 26 -4.34 -0.58 23.68
N THR A 27 -5.20 -0.27 22.70
CA THR A 27 -6.10 0.89 22.79
C THR A 27 -7.09 0.73 23.94
N LEU A 28 -7.74 -0.43 24.06
CA LEU A 28 -8.67 -0.71 25.16
C LEU A 28 -8.00 -0.61 26.54
N GLU A 29 -6.74 -1.04 26.67
CA GLU A 29 -5.97 -0.97 27.90
C GLU A 29 -5.70 0.48 28.35
N LEU A 30 -5.53 1.42 27.41
CA LEU A 30 -5.43 2.86 27.73
C LEU A 30 -6.71 3.42 28.37
N PHE A 31 -7.86 2.80 28.09
CA PHE A 31 -9.14 3.11 28.72
C PHE A 31 -9.38 2.29 30.00
N GLY A 32 -8.40 1.52 30.47
CA GLY A 32 -8.53 0.66 31.65
C GLY A 32 -9.34 -0.61 31.40
N VAL A 33 -9.52 -1.02 30.14
CA VAL A 33 -10.25 -2.24 29.78
C VAL A 33 -9.26 -3.39 29.59
N SER A 34 -9.22 -4.29 30.58
CA SER A 34 -8.39 -5.49 30.53
C SER A 34 -8.87 -6.49 29.47
N PRO A 35 -8.04 -7.47 29.06
CA PRO A 35 -8.45 -8.52 28.13
C PRO A 35 -9.69 -9.30 28.60
N GLN A 36 -9.79 -9.54 29.91
CA GLN A 36 -10.95 -10.22 30.50
C GLN A 36 -12.21 -9.36 30.42
N LEU A 37 -12.09 -8.03 30.63
CA LEU A 37 -13.21 -7.13 30.51
C LEU A 37 -13.64 -6.95 29.04
N ALA A 38 -12.70 -6.90 28.11
CA ALA A 38 -12.98 -6.90 26.68
C ALA A 38 -13.76 -8.15 26.25
N ALA A 39 -13.38 -9.33 26.73
CA ALA A 39 -14.13 -10.57 26.49
C ALA A 39 -15.58 -10.48 27.01
N ARG A 40 -15.78 -9.91 28.21
CA ARG A 40 -17.13 -9.69 28.76
C ARG A 40 -17.95 -8.67 27.98
N TYR A 41 -17.31 -7.65 27.39
CA TYR A 41 -18.00 -6.73 26.49
C TYR A 41 -18.39 -7.40 25.18
N VAL A 42 -17.59 -8.34 24.67
CA VAL A 42 -17.95 -9.16 23.51
C VAL A 42 -19.12 -10.08 23.82
N GLU A 43 -19.08 -10.81 24.94
CA GLU A 43 -20.20 -11.66 25.40
C GLU A 43 -21.49 -10.85 25.61
N GLY A 44 -21.36 -9.63 26.12
CA GLY A 44 -22.48 -8.71 26.33
C GLY A 44 -22.94 -7.95 25.09
N GLY A 45 -22.34 -8.20 23.92
CA GLY A 45 -22.70 -7.56 22.66
C GLY A 45 -22.34 -6.07 22.55
N TRP A 46 -21.48 -5.55 23.44
CA TRP A 46 -21.00 -4.16 23.40
C TRP A 46 -19.83 -3.98 22.43
N LEU A 47 -19.10 -5.05 22.15
CA LEU A 47 -17.98 -5.12 21.21
C LEU A 47 -18.15 -6.38 20.35
N VAL A 48 -17.53 -6.36 19.17
CA VAL A 48 -17.32 -7.56 18.34
C VAL A 48 -15.82 -7.81 18.24
N ARG A 49 -15.43 -9.08 18.31
CA ARG A 49 -14.03 -9.50 18.13
C ARG A 49 -13.81 -9.87 16.66
N LEU A 50 -12.88 -9.17 16.00
CA LEU A 50 -12.51 -9.44 14.60
C LEU A 50 -11.35 -10.43 14.50
N ALA A 51 -10.41 -10.36 15.43
CA ALA A 51 -9.26 -11.27 15.54
C ALA A 51 -8.71 -11.31 16.97
N HIS A 52 -7.60 -12.02 17.18
CA HIS A 52 -6.89 -11.95 18.45
C HIS A 52 -6.42 -10.52 18.73
N GLY A 53 -6.92 -9.92 19.81
CA GLY A 53 -6.57 -8.56 20.21
C GLY A 53 -7.15 -7.45 19.33
N VAL A 54 -8.05 -7.76 18.39
CA VAL A 54 -8.68 -6.78 17.49
C VAL A 54 -10.18 -6.77 17.72
N TYR A 55 -10.71 -5.59 18.00
CA TYR A 55 -12.10 -5.36 18.38
C TYR A 55 -12.70 -4.23 17.54
N ALA A 56 -14.02 -4.18 17.57
CA ALA A 56 -14.80 -3.22 16.83
C ALA A 56 -16.15 -2.99 17.54
N PHE A 57 -16.81 -1.86 17.30
CA PHE A 57 -18.15 -1.67 17.82
C PHE A 57 -19.18 -2.48 17.00
N PRO A 58 -20.20 -3.07 17.63
CA PRO A 58 -21.27 -3.77 16.92
C PRO A 58 -22.02 -2.81 15.99
N ASN A 59 -22.42 -3.31 14.82
CA ASN A 59 -23.18 -2.58 13.78
C ASN A 59 -22.53 -1.29 13.28
N ASP A 60 -21.23 -1.13 13.51
CA ASP A 60 -20.49 0.02 13.06
C ASP A 60 -19.97 -0.24 11.64
N ASP A 61 -20.22 0.72 10.74
CA ASP A 61 -19.88 0.57 9.33
C ASP A 61 -18.43 0.97 9.12
N PHE A 62 -17.50 0.07 9.45
CA PHE A 62 -16.08 0.33 9.29
C PHE A 62 -15.75 0.58 7.82
N ASP A 63 -15.30 1.77 7.46
CA ASP A 63 -14.86 2.01 6.10
C ASP A 63 -13.49 1.37 5.84
N VAL A 64 -13.14 1.22 4.56
CA VAL A 64 -11.85 0.66 4.15
C VAL A 64 -10.67 1.46 4.70
N ASN A 65 -10.81 2.79 4.84
CA ASN A 65 -9.73 3.67 5.23
C ASN A 65 -9.40 3.52 6.73
N GLY A 66 -10.40 3.39 7.58
CA GLY A 66 -10.26 3.12 9.01
C GLY A 66 -9.61 1.76 9.25
N ALA A 67 -10.03 0.74 8.50
CA ALA A 67 -9.41 -0.58 8.55
C ALA A 67 -7.95 -0.55 8.05
N LEU A 68 -7.66 0.17 6.97
CA LEU A 68 -6.29 0.35 6.45
C LEU A 68 -5.40 1.07 7.46
N ARG A 69 -5.86 2.19 8.01
CA ARG A 69 -5.10 2.95 9.03
C ARG A 69 -4.79 2.10 10.25
N PHE A 70 -5.75 1.27 10.69
CA PHE A 70 -5.51 0.32 11.76
C PHE A 70 -4.39 -0.66 11.40
N LEU A 71 -4.45 -1.31 10.23
CA LEU A 71 -3.38 -2.22 9.79
C LEU A 71 -2.02 -1.52 9.64
N GLN A 72 -2.00 -0.30 9.09
CA GLN A 72 -0.80 0.51 8.91
C GLN A 72 -0.15 0.90 10.25
N GLY A 73 -0.96 1.10 11.30
CA GLY A 73 -0.44 1.31 12.65
C GLY A 73 0.13 0.06 13.32
N GLN A 74 -0.24 -1.14 12.86
CA GLN A 74 0.25 -2.41 13.40
C GLN A 74 1.46 -2.96 12.64
N VAL A 75 1.60 -2.63 11.35
CA VAL A 75 2.61 -3.20 10.46
C VAL A 75 3.47 -2.07 9.89
N ALA A 76 4.68 -1.95 10.42
CA ALA A 76 5.65 -0.96 9.94
C ALA A 76 5.91 -1.12 8.44
N GLY A 77 5.85 0.00 7.72
CA GLY A 77 6.05 0.04 6.27
C GLY A 77 4.88 -0.47 5.44
N LEU A 78 3.76 -0.89 6.04
CA LEU A 78 2.55 -1.21 5.28
C LEU A 78 1.94 0.07 4.70
N HIS A 79 1.65 0.06 3.40
CA HIS A 79 1.03 1.18 2.70
C HIS A 79 0.17 0.69 1.55
N VAL A 80 -0.70 1.57 1.03
CA VAL A 80 -1.37 1.33 -0.25
C VAL A 80 -0.34 1.59 -1.35
N GLY A 81 -0.16 0.63 -2.25
CA GLY A 81 0.89 0.67 -3.27
C GLY A 81 0.40 0.27 -4.66
N GLY A 82 1.31 0.25 -5.64
CA GLY A 82 1.03 -0.17 -7.01
C GLY A 82 -0.17 0.55 -7.66
N LYS A 83 -1.02 -0.22 -8.35
CA LYS A 83 -2.20 0.35 -9.04
C LYS A 83 -3.18 1.05 -8.11
N SER A 84 -3.41 0.52 -6.91
CA SER A 84 -4.34 1.13 -5.95
C SER A 84 -3.85 2.51 -5.49
N ALA A 85 -2.54 2.65 -5.26
CA ALA A 85 -1.96 3.95 -4.93
C ALA A 85 -2.11 4.94 -6.09
N LEU A 86 -1.71 4.55 -7.31
CA LEU A 86 -1.87 5.41 -8.50
C LEU A 86 -3.32 5.88 -8.69
N ALA A 87 -4.28 5.00 -8.44
CA ALA A 87 -5.69 5.30 -8.55
C ALA A 87 -6.15 6.33 -7.49
N LEU A 88 -5.67 6.21 -6.24
CA LEU A 88 -5.90 7.22 -5.18
C LEU A 88 -5.19 8.56 -5.48
N GLN A 89 -4.12 8.56 -6.27
CA GLN A 89 -3.44 9.75 -6.77
C GLN A 89 -4.13 10.37 -8.01
N GLY A 90 -5.27 9.81 -8.45
CA GLY A 90 -6.02 10.33 -9.58
C GLY A 90 -5.52 9.89 -10.95
N VAL A 91 -4.62 8.89 -11.02
CA VAL A 91 -4.27 8.21 -12.28
C VAL A 91 -5.44 7.29 -12.63
N ARG A 92 -6.38 7.83 -13.40
CA ARG A 92 -7.64 7.14 -13.74
C ARG A 92 -7.45 6.24 -14.96
N HIS A 93 -7.72 4.95 -14.78
CA HIS A 93 -8.03 4.02 -15.85
C HIS A 93 -9.48 3.56 -15.73
N ASN A 94 -10.05 3.13 -16.86
CA ASN A 94 -11.46 2.75 -16.99
C ASN A 94 -11.99 2.00 -15.77
N LEU A 95 -13.21 2.37 -15.35
CA LEU A 95 -13.87 2.10 -14.07
C LEU A 95 -14.08 0.62 -13.68
N ALA A 96 -13.47 -0.34 -14.38
CA ALA A 96 -13.79 -1.76 -14.30
C ALA A 96 -12.87 -2.60 -13.37
N SER A 97 -11.77 -2.07 -12.82
CA SER A 97 -10.79 -2.88 -12.06
C SER A 97 -10.49 -2.43 -10.62
N TRP A 98 -11.45 -1.77 -9.97
CA TRP A 98 -11.33 -1.32 -8.57
C TRP A 98 -11.48 -2.43 -7.52
N ASP A 99 -11.59 -3.69 -7.93
CA ASP A 99 -12.11 -4.74 -7.05
C ASP A 99 -11.13 -5.20 -5.98
N ILE A 100 -9.82 -5.07 -6.17
CA ILE A 100 -8.82 -5.60 -5.23
C ILE A 100 -7.78 -4.54 -4.85
N LEU A 101 -7.72 -4.22 -3.55
CA LEU A 101 -6.71 -3.34 -2.97
C LEU A 101 -5.33 -3.99 -3.01
N VAL A 102 -4.33 -3.21 -3.43
CA VAL A 102 -2.93 -3.63 -3.43
C VAL A 102 -2.21 -2.96 -2.27
N LEU A 103 -1.83 -3.77 -1.29
CA LEU A 103 -1.03 -3.36 -0.15
C LEU A 103 0.42 -3.80 -0.33
N TRP A 104 1.34 -2.95 0.10
CA TRP A 104 2.78 -3.15 -0.04
C TRP A 104 3.50 -3.01 1.30
N GLY A 105 4.64 -3.69 1.42
CA GLY A 105 5.55 -3.55 2.55
C GLY A 105 6.82 -4.39 2.36
N ASP A 106 7.81 -4.14 3.22
CA ASP A 106 9.12 -4.79 3.13
C ASP A 106 9.20 -6.10 3.93
N ALA A 107 8.23 -6.34 4.81
CA ALA A 107 8.19 -7.50 5.70
C ALA A 107 7.26 -8.60 5.17
N ARG A 108 7.41 -9.84 5.69
CA ARG A 108 6.38 -10.86 5.50
C ARG A 108 5.18 -10.49 6.33
N PHE A 109 4.02 -10.37 5.68
CA PHE A 109 2.76 -10.06 6.31
C PHE A 109 1.65 -10.83 5.60
N VAL A 110 0.69 -11.31 6.39
CA VAL A 110 -0.52 -11.94 5.89
C VAL A 110 -1.67 -11.04 6.29
N ILE A 111 -2.45 -10.59 5.31
CA ILE A 111 -3.61 -9.75 5.58
C ILE A 111 -4.59 -10.56 6.45
N PRO A 112 -5.04 -10.02 7.59
CA PRO A 112 -6.00 -10.72 8.44
C PRO A 112 -7.31 -11.04 7.69
N THR A 113 -7.85 -12.22 7.93
CA THR A 113 -9.07 -12.70 7.24
C THR A 113 -10.25 -11.74 7.40
N TRP A 114 -10.43 -11.16 8.60
CA TRP A 114 -11.49 -10.17 8.86
C TRP A 114 -11.42 -8.95 7.93
N PHE A 115 -10.22 -8.59 7.46
CA PHE A 115 -10.04 -7.49 6.51
C PHE A 115 -10.42 -7.96 5.10
N THR A 116 -9.87 -9.08 4.64
CA THR A 116 -10.09 -9.57 3.26
C THR A 116 -11.50 -10.05 2.99
N GLU A 117 -12.23 -10.51 4.01
CA GLU A 117 -13.65 -10.89 3.90
C GLU A 117 -14.53 -9.69 3.54
N ARG A 118 -14.13 -8.49 3.95
CA ARG A 118 -14.89 -7.25 3.75
C ARG A 118 -14.33 -6.39 2.61
N PHE A 119 -13.01 -6.34 2.49
CA PHE A 119 -12.30 -5.54 1.51
C PHE A 119 -11.35 -6.46 0.74
N PRO A 120 -11.70 -6.88 -0.49
CA PRO A 120 -10.81 -7.73 -1.25
C PRO A 120 -9.46 -7.03 -1.42
N ALA A 121 -8.40 -7.70 -0.97
CA ALA A 121 -7.08 -7.12 -0.90
C ALA A 121 -6.02 -8.19 -1.08
N ARG A 122 -4.88 -7.78 -1.63
CA ARG A 122 -3.67 -8.60 -1.73
C ARG A 122 -2.48 -7.83 -1.21
N TYR A 123 -1.52 -8.58 -0.66
CA TYR A 123 -0.28 -8.02 -0.14
C TYR A 123 0.92 -8.40 -1.01
N VAL A 124 1.80 -7.44 -1.25
CA VAL A 124 3.10 -7.66 -1.88
C VAL A 124 4.17 -7.34 -0.85
N GLY A 125 4.84 -8.40 -0.37
CA GLY A 125 5.99 -8.30 0.52
C GLY A 125 7.28 -8.41 -0.28
N ALA A 126 7.92 -7.28 -0.59
CA ALA A 126 9.18 -7.26 -1.33
C ALA A 126 10.01 -6.03 -0.99
N LYS A 127 11.32 -6.23 -0.78
CA LYS A 127 12.30 -5.14 -0.63
C LYS A 127 12.63 -4.55 -2.00
N LEU A 128 11.76 -3.66 -2.48
CA LEU A 128 11.90 -3.06 -3.81
C LEU A 128 13.02 -2.01 -3.88
N PHE A 129 13.43 -1.45 -2.74
CA PHE A 129 14.43 -0.38 -2.68
C PHE A 129 15.49 -0.69 -1.63
N ASP A 130 16.76 -0.45 -1.99
CA ASP A 130 17.87 -0.36 -1.03
C ASP A 130 18.01 1.10 -0.59
N TRP A 131 17.16 1.52 0.35
CA TRP A 131 17.09 2.90 0.80
C TRP A 131 18.46 3.42 1.28
N PRO A 132 18.96 4.55 0.75
CA PRO A 132 20.21 5.15 1.22
C PRO A 132 20.06 5.76 2.62
N ASP A 133 18.86 6.28 2.92
CA ASP A 133 18.46 6.83 4.20
C ASP A 133 16.92 6.81 4.36
N ASP A 134 16.45 7.05 5.59
CA ASP A 134 15.02 7.13 5.89
C ASP A 134 14.35 8.40 5.33
N THR A 135 15.13 9.42 4.97
CA THR A 135 14.61 10.70 4.44
C THR A 135 14.03 10.49 3.05
N LEU A 136 14.70 9.72 2.19
CA LEU A 136 14.18 9.36 0.87
C LEU A 136 12.90 8.53 1.01
N ALA A 137 12.92 7.49 1.86
CA ALA A 137 11.76 6.65 2.10
C ALA A 137 10.56 7.46 2.59
N GLY A 138 10.76 8.39 3.52
CA GLY A 138 9.72 9.27 4.07
C GLY A 138 9.08 10.21 3.04
N LYS A 139 9.75 10.55 1.94
CA LYS A 139 9.21 11.38 0.84
C LYS A 139 8.29 10.60 -0.11
N THR A 140 8.20 9.28 0.05
CA THR A 140 7.52 8.38 -0.90
C THR A 140 6.14 7.94 -0.46
N LEU A 141 5.74 8.27 0.78
CA LEU A 141 4.43 7.97 1.33
C LEU A 141 3.76 9.27 1.77
N HIS A 142 2.47 9.42 1.48
CA HIS A 142 1.65 10.51 2.01
C HIS A 142 0.18 10.14 2.00
N THR A 143 -0.64 11.02 2.58
CA THR A 143 -2.08 11.01 2.41
C THR A 143 -2.46 11.85 1.18
N PRO A 144 -3.07 11.27 0.13
CA PRO A 144 -3.50 12.02 -1.05
C PRO A 144 -4.66 12.99 -0.73
N PRO A 145 -4.83 14.08 -1.49
CA PRO A 145 -5.96 14.98 -1.33
C PRO A 145 -7.31 14.24 -1.41
N GLY A 146 -8.22 14.55 -0.49
CA GLY A 146 -9.53 13.90 -0.40
C GLY A 146 -9.55 12.54 0.31
N GLN A 147 -8.40 12.06 0.80
CA GLN A 147 -8.32 10.88 1.66
C GLN A 147 -8.25 11.24 3.14
N PRO A 148 -8.68 10.34 4.07
CA PRO A 148 -8.60 10.58 5.49
C PRO A 148 -7.16 10.75 5.99
N GLU A 149 -6.94 11.71 6.88
CA GLU A 149 -5.63 12.02 7.45
C GLU A 149 -4.93 10.78 8.06
N GLY A 150 -3.64 10.66 7.78
CA GLY A 150 -2.79 9.59 8.31
C GLY A 150 -2.77 8.32 7.47
N LEU A 151 -3.62 8.19 6.44
CA LEU A 151 -3.54 7.10 5.49
C LEU A 151 -2.20 7.15 4.74
N GLN A 152 -1.44 6.05 4.75
CA GLN A 152 -0.15 5.96 4.06
C GLN A 152 -0.35 5.38 2.65
N VAL A 153 -0.10 6.20 1.62
CA VAL A 153 -0.24 5.83 0.21
C VAL A 153 1.06 6.17 -0.52
N ALA A 154 1.53 5.27 -1.38
CA ALA A 154 2.69 5.54 -2.23
C ALA A 154 2.44 6.73 -3.16
N VAL A 155 3.44 7.59 -3.28
CA VAL A 155 3.50 8.65 -4.30
C VAL A 155 3.56 8.02 -5.70
N PRO A 156 3.16 8.74 -6.76
CA PRO A 156 3.17 8.18 -8.13
C PRO A 156 4.51 7.57 -8.55
N GLU A 157 5.64 8.17 -8.17
CA GLU A 157 6.99 7.70 -8.54
C GLU A 157 7.36 6.35 -7.91
N ARG A 158 6.87 6.09 -6.69
CA ARG A 158 7.06 4.81 -6.01
C ARG A 158 6.04 3.79 -6.49
N ALA A 159 4.78 4.20 -6.57
CA ALA A 159 3.65 3.34 -6.94
C ALA A 159 3.78 2.78 -8.37
N VAL A 160 4.35 3.53 -9.31
CA VAL A 160 4.65 3.01 -10.66
C VAL A 160 5.71 1.91 -10.61
N LEU A 161 6.79 2.06 -9.83
CA LEU A 161 7.81 1.02 -9.74
C LEU A 161 7.28 -0.25 -9.07
N GLU A 162 6.40 -0.09 -8.07
CA GLU A 162 5.65 -1.20 -7.46
C GLU A 162 4.71 -1.90 -8.46
N LEU A 163 4.00 -1.14 -9.29
CA LEU A 163 3.19 -1.69 -10.37
C LEU A 163 4.04 -2.50 -11.36
N LEU A 164 5.16 -1.94 -11.81
CA LEU A 164 6.06 -2.58 -12.77
C LEU A 164 6.80 -3.79 -12.19
N TYR A 165 6.97 -3.84 -10.87
CA TYR A 165 7.44 -5.04 -10.18
C TYR A 165 6.44 -6.19 -10.32
N ASP A 166 5.13 -5.91 -10.19
CA ASP A 166 4.07 -6.91 -10.31
C ASP A 166 3.71 -7.26 -11.77
N ALA A 167 4.15 -6.46 -12.74
CA ALA A 167 3.84 -6.62 -14.15
C ALA A 167 4.30 -8.00 -14.68
N GLY A 168 3.38 -8.70 -15.32
CA GLY A 168 3.55 -10.04 -15.86
C GLY A 168 3.51 -11.18 -14.82
N THR A 169 3.30 -10.87 -13.54
CA THR A 169 3.17 -11.89 -12.47
C THR A 169 1.86 -11.81 -11.70
N ARG A 170 1.45 -10.60 -11.32
CA ARG A 170 0.19 -10.37 -10.56
C ARG A 170 -0.73 -9.38 -11.24
N GLN A 171 -0.25 -8.75 -12.32
CA GLN A 171 -0.99 -7.85 -13.18
C GLN A 171 -0.53 -8.10 -14.62
N SER A 172 -1.45 -8.02 -15.58
CA SER A 172 -1.09 -8.17 -16.98
C SER A 172 -0.21 -7.02 -17.45
N LEU A 173 0.65 -7.27 -18.44
CA LEU A 173 1.46 -6.21 -19.05
C LEU A 173 0.58 -5.12 -19.66
N GLU A 174 -0.54 -5.51 -20.29
CA GLU A 174 -1.48 -4.59 -20.90
C GLU A 174 -2.11 -3.64 -19.88
N GLU A 175 -2.60 -4.15 -18.74
CA GLU A 175 -3.16 -3.30 -17.69
C GLU A 175 -2.07 -2.37 -17.11
N CYS A 176 -0.88 -2.91 -16.86
CA CYS A 176 0.24 -2.10 -16.37
C CYS A 176 0.61 -1.00 -17.36
N ARG A 177 0.60 -1.29 -18.67
CA ARG A 177 0.93 -0.33 -19.72
C ARG A 177 -0.11 0.77 -19.79
N ASN A 178 -1.39 0.41 -19.81
CA ASN A 178 -2.48 1.37 -19.78
C ASN A 178 -2.28 2.31 -18.57
N ILE A 179 -2.11 1.75 -17.37
CA ILE A 179 -1.85 2.53 -16.15
C ILE A 179 -0.67 3.48 -16.29
N PHE A 180 0.45 2.98 -16.83
CA PHE A 180 1.64 3.77 -17.07
C PHE A 180 1.40 4.95 -18.02
N ASP A 181 0.67 4.75 -19.11
CA ASP A 181 0.35 5.80 -20.08
C ASP A 181 -0.55 6.91 -19.48
N GLY A 182 -1.23 6.63 -18.36
CA GLY A 182 -2.00 7.62 -17.61
C GLY A 182 -1.18 8.46 -16.62
N LEU A 183 0.12 8.18 -16.44
CA LEU A 183 0.97 8.92 -15.51
C LEU A 183 1.15 10.37 -15.97
N ARG A 184 1.01 11.30 -15.03
CA ARG A 184 1.27 12.72 -15.24
C ARG A 184 2.61 13.09 -14.64
N SER A 185 3.37 13.93 -15.34
CA SER A 185 4.70 14.47 -15.02
C SER A 185 5.21 14.16 -13.60
N PRO A 186 5.93 13.04 -13.39
CA PRO A 186 6.48 12.69 -12.09
C PRO A 186 7.58 13.68 -11.67
N ARG A 187 7.84 13.79 -10.36
CA ARG A 187 8.95 14.58 -9.82
C ARG A 187 10.26 13.91 -10.22
N LYS A 188 10.96 14.52 -11.19
CA LYS A 188 12.16 13.96 -11.83
C LYS A 188 13.25 13.58 -10.83
N ASP A 189 13.53 14.44 -9.86
CA ASP A 189 14.57 14.21 -8.86
C ASP A 189 14.26 12.99 -7.98
N LEU A 190 13.01 12.88 -7.50
CA LEU A 190 12.58 11.74 -6.69
C LEU A 190 12.60 10.45 -7.51
N LEU A 191 12.07 10.49 -8.73
CA LEU A 191 12.06 9.34 -9.62
C LEU A 191 13.48 8.84 -9.93
N GLY A 192 14.42 9.74 -10.21
CA GLY A 192 15.83 9.41 -10.42
C GLY A 192 16.45 8.71 -9.21
N GLN A 193 16.24 9.27 -8.02
CA GLN A 193 16.68 8.68 -6.75
C GLN A 193 16.08 7.27 -6.53
N LEU A 194 14.79 7.08 -6.80
CA LEU A 194 14.13 5.78 -6.69
C LEU A 194 14.65 4.76 -7.69
N LEU A 195 14.89 5.15 -8.94
CA LEU A 195 15.46 4.29 -9.97
C LEU A 195 16.92 3.90 -9.64
N SER A 196 17.66 4.77 -8.94
CA SER A 196 19.02 4.51 -8.45
C SER A 196 19.08 3.54 -7.27
N CYS A 197 18.02 3.44 -6.45
CA CYS A 197 17.96 2.49 -5.34
C CYS A 197 17.03 1.28 -5.57
N CYS A 198 16.30 1.23 -6.70
CA CYS A 198 15.42 0.12 -7.02
C CYS A 198 16.19 -1.19 -7.24
N THR A 199 15.80 -2.25 -6.54
CA THR A 199 16.45 -3.57 -6.60
C THR A 199 15.96 -4.41 -7.79
N SER A 200 14.82 -4.04 -8.38
CA SER A 200 14.21 -4.76 -9.50
C SER A 200 14.67 -4.23 -10.85
N VAL A 201 15.63 -4.91 -11.47
CA VAL A 201 16.09 -4.63 -12.84
C VAL A 201 14.92 -4.67 -13.84
N LYS A 202 13.95 -5.58 -13.65
CA LYS A 202 12.74 -5.65 -14.48
C LYS A 202 11.95 -4.34 -14.40
N ALA A 203 11.64 -3.87 -13.20
CA ALA A 203 10.84 -2.66 -13.00
C ALA A 203 11.57 -1.42 -13.54
N VAL A 204 12.87 -1.29 -13.29
CA VAL A 204 13.70 -0.21 -13.81
C VAL A 204 13.68 -0.17 -15.33
N ARG A 205 14.00 -1.29 -15.99
CA ARG A 205 14.07 -1.30 -17.47
C ARG A 205 12.71 -1.11 -18.11
N LEU A 206 11.66 -1.71 -17.55
CA LEU A 206 10.31 -1.53 -18.05
C LEU A 206 9.89 -0.05 -17.94
N PHE A 207 10.24 0.61 -16.84
CA PHE A 207 10.04 2.05 -16.69
C PHE A 207 10.76 2.83 -17.78
N LEU A 208 12.06 2.58 -18.00
CA LEU A 208 12.85 3.30 -19.00
C LEU A 208 12.31 3.08 -20.42
N THR A 209 11.97 1.84 -20.80
CA THR A 209 11.41 1.52 -22.12
C THR A 209 10.09 2.26 -22.34
N TRP A 210 9.16 2.16 -21.39
CA TRP A 210 7.86 2.81 -21.53
C TRP A 210 7.93 4.34 -21.40
N ALA A 211 8.90 4.86 -20.64
CA ALA A 211 9.15 6.30 -20.56
C ALA A 211 9.64 6.87 -21.90
N ARG A 212 10.51 6.15 -22.63
CA ARG A 212 10.92 6.55 -23.98
C ARG A 212 9.74 6.56 -24.96
N GLU A 213 8.90 5.53 -24.90
CA GLU A 213 7.76 5.38 -25.82
C GLU A 213 6.65 6.41 -25.56
N SER A 214 6.35 6.70 -24.28
CA SER A 214 5.29 7.64 -23.89
C SER A 214 5.75 9.10 -23.85
N GLY A 215 7.05 9.34 -23.69
CA GLY A 215 7.61 10.68 -23.44
C GLY A 215 7.29 11.23 -22.05
N VAL A 216 6.86 10.41 -21.08
CA VAL A 216 6.49 10.87 -19.73
C VAL A 216 7.66 11.54 -19.00
N VAL A 217 8.89 11.11 -19.30
CA VAL A 217 10.14 11.75 -18.87
C VAL A 217 11.20 11.63 -19.97
N ASP A 218 12.14 12.56 -19.98
CA ASP A 218 13.35 12.45 -20.80
C ASP A 218 14.30 11.43 -20.16
N VAL A 219 14.42 10.27 -20.81
CA VAL A 219 15.20 9.14 -20.28
C VAL A 219 16.70 9.40 -20.38
N ASP A 220 17.17 10.08 -21.41
CA ASP A 220 18.60 10.36 -21.58
C ASP A 220 19.07 11.34 -20.51
N LEU A 221 18.33 12.42 -20.31
CA LEU A 221 18.59 13.37 -19.22
C LEU A 221 18.52 12.71 -17.84
N LEU A 222 17.61 11.76 -17.64
CA LEU A 222 17.47 11.04 -16.37
C LEU A 222 18.69 10.13 -16.11
N LEU A 223 19.20 9.45 -17.13
CA LEU A 223 20.38 8.59 -17.04
C LEU A 223 21.69 9.40 -16.89
N GLU A 224 21.76 10.60 -17.45
CA GLU A 224 22.91 11.51 -17.27
C GLU A 224 23.06 11.97 -15.81
N HIS A 225 21.95 12.26 -15.14
CA HIS A 225 21.97 12.81 -13.77
C HIS A 225 21.92 11.76 -12.66
N ASN A 226 21.57 10.51 -12.97
CA ASN A 226 21.33 9.48 -11.96
C ASN A 226 22.03 8.16 -12.31
N GLN A 227 22.65 7.54 -11.30
CA GLN A 227 23.21 6.20 -11.44
C GLN A 227 22.10 5.15 -11.34
N VAL A 228 21.33 4.96 -12.41
CA VAL A 228 20.18 4.05 -12.44
C VAL A 228 20.63 2.58 -12.49
N ARG A 229 19.98 1.72 -11.71
CA ARG A 229 20.31 0.29 -11.61
C ARG A 229 19.73 -0.52 -12.78
N THR A 230 20.29 -0.33 -13.97
CA THR A 230 19.85 -1.06 -15.17
C THR A 230 20.36 -2.51 -15.23
N GLY A 231 21.30 -2.92 -14.37
CA GLY A 231 21.88 -4.26 -14.35
C GLY A 231 22.92 -4.47 -15.45
N SER A 232 22.99 -5.68 -16.04
CA SER A 232 23.96 -6.01 -17.09
C SER A 232 23.73 -5.22 -18.39
N SER A 233 24.76 -5.00 -19.22
CA SER A 233 24.59 -4.45 -20.56
C SER A 233 23.82 -5.36 -21.54
N ARG A 234 23.57 -6.62 -21.15
CA ARG A 234 22.77 -7.55 -21.96
C ARG A 234 21.27 -7.27 -21.84
N ARG A 235 20.53 -7.64 -22.88
CA ARG A 235 19.07 -7.64 -22.88
C ARG A 235 18.54 -8.56 -21.77
N TRP A 236 17.56 -8.05 -21.02
CA TRP A 236 16.86 -8.82 -20.00
C TRP A 236 15.69 -9.52 -20.68
N MET A 237 15.58 -10.84 -20.50
CA MET A 237 14.54 -11.65 -21.13
C MET A 237 13.90 -12.55 -20.09
N SER A 238 12.57 -12.58 -20.05
CA SER A 238 11.82 -13.54 -19.25
C SER A 238 10.55 -13.92 -19.98
N ARG A 239 10.17 -15.20 -19.90
CA ARG A 239 8.84 -15.64 -20.30
C ARG A 239 7.88 -15.41 -19.13
N LEU A 240 6.73 -14.79 -19.40
CA LEU A 240 5.68 -14.55 -18.43
C LEU A 240 4.74 -15.75 -18.33
N ASP A 241 3.86 -15.73 -17.33
CA ASP A 241 2.91 -16.82 -17.07
C ASP A 241 1.91 -17.03 -18.22
N ASP A 242 1.62 -15.98 -18.99
CA ASP A 242 0.77 -16.01 -20.19
C ASP A 242 1.53 -16.47 -21.47
N GLY A 243 2.81 -16.80 -21.34
CA GLY A 243 3.68 -17.24 -22.44
C GLY A 243 4.37 -16.11 -23.20
N THR A 244 4.03 -14.84 -22.92
CA THR A 244 4.66 -13.67 -23.55
C THR A 244 6.13 -13.59 -23.20
N LEU A 245 6.99 -13.34 -24.20
CA LEU A 245 8.41 -13.08 -23.98
C LEU A 245 8.62 -11.58 -23.75
N LEU A 246 8.91 -11.20 -22.50
CA LEU A 246 9.29 -9.83 -22.16
C LEU A 246 10.79 -9.65 -22.43
N SER A 247 11.13 -8.73 -23.33
CA SER A 247 12.49 -8.43 -23.77
C SER A 247 12.80 -6.95 -23.57
N LEU A 248 13.71 -6.63 -22.64
CA LEU A 248 14.01 -5.25 -22.23
C LEU A 248 15.47 -4.88 -22.46
N ASN A 249 15.69 -3.80 -23.18
CA ASN A 249 17.02 -3.21 -23.35
C ASN A 249 17.47 -2.54 -22.04
N PRO A 250 18.79 -2.38 -21.79
CA PRO A 250 19.28 -1.80 -20.55
C PRO A 250 18.81 -0.36 -20.28
N HIS A 251 18.66 0.46 -21.32
CA HIS A 251 18.44 1.92 -21.19
C HIS A 251 17.12 2.40 -21.82
N GLY A 252 16.13 1.51 -21.91
CA GLY A 252 14.90 1.76 -22.65
C GLY A 252 14.99 1.25 -24.07
#